data_AF-A0A0M0JZQ4-F1
#
_entry.id   AF-A0A0M0JZQ4-F1
#
_cell.length_a   1.000
_cell.length_b   1.000
_cell.length_c   1.000
_cell.angle_alpha   90.00
_cell.angle_beta   90.00
_cell.angle_gamma   90.00
#
_symmetry.space_group_name_H-M   'P 1'
#
loop_
_entity.id
_entity.type
_entity.pdbx_description
1 polymer ?
#
loop_
_entity_poly.entity_id
_entity_poly.type
_entity_poly.pdbx_seq_one_letter_code
_entity_poly.pdbx_strand_id
1 'polypeptide(L)'
;MRFAFVGGLDVPDWLLSQMFVLSKMSVVKFKVLCKQVLMQASGAPVDEQKFAKLLSDGKLESHEVKGAVAALHFIFLSSARYDVAEETLGEELQQLGLPKEHTEALVIALRDGRAPLRQHLADASLRLSKLESLRWRVSEDVGSARAHAADLQLTVRAPAALGTSVAPPERLLKMRLSADTLSLLHAELLKARELVPAPK
;
A
#
# COMPACT_ATOMS: atom_id res chain seq x y z
N MET A 1 5.59 -18.84 -16.17
CA MET A 1 6.23 -19.29 -14.91
C MET A 1 5.71 -18.40 -13.80
N ARG A 2 5.37 -18.95 -12.63
CA ARG A 2 4.78 -18.15 -11.54
C ARG A 2 5.89 -17.50 -10.71
N PHE A 3 5.84 -16.19 -10.54
CA PHE A 3 6.83 -15.44 -9.76
C PHE A 3 6.20 -14.83 -8.51
N ALA A 4 6.82 -15.00 -7.35
CA ALA A 4 6.37 -14.52 -6.06
C ALA A 4 6.28 -12.99 -6.02
N PHE A 5 7.24 -12.27 -6.64
CA PHE A 5 7.23 -10.79 -6.62
C PHE A 5 6.05 -10.15 -7.37
N VAL A 6 5.31 -10.92 -8.18
CA VAL A 6 4.05 -10.48 -8.83
C VAL A 6 2.82 -11.18 -8.26
N GLY A 7 2.94 -11.85 -7.11
CA GLY A 7 1.83 -12.53 -6.43
C GLY A 7 1.51 -13.91 -7.00
N GLY A 8 2.50 -14.61 -7.58
CA GLY A 8 2.33 -15.94 -8.14
C GLY A 8 1.72 -15.95 -9.55
N LEU A 9 1.76 -14.82 -10.24
CA LEU A 9 1.29 -14.65 -11.63
C LEU A 9 2.47 -14.69 -12.62
N ASP A 10 2.15 -14.71 -13.91
CA ASP A 10 3.14 -14.49 -14.95
C ASP A 10 3.54 -13.00 -15.01
N VAL A 11 4.79 -12.75 -15.36
CA VAL A 11 5.34 -11.40 -15.48
C VAL A 11 4.84 -10.74 -16.76
N PRO A 12 4.37 -9.48 -16.71
CA PRO A 12 3.84 -8.81 -17.89
C PRO A 12 4.95 -8.52 -18.93
N ASP A 13 4.60 -8.62 -20.21
CA ASP A 13 5.54 -8.49 -21.34
C ASP A 13 6.30 -7.15 -21.34
N TRP A 14 5.64 -6.06 -20.95
CA TRP A 14 6.28 -4.76 -20.86
C TRP A 14 7.44 -4.78 -19.85
N LEU A 15 7.32 -5.52 -18.73
CA LEU A 15 8.38 -5.61 -17.73
C LEU A 15 9.56 -6.44 -18.27
N LEU A 16 9.27 -7.53 -18.98
CA LEU A 16 10.28 -8.36 -19.64
C LEU A 16 11.13 -7.55 -20.61
N SER A 17 10.49 -6.68 -21.42
CA SER A 17 11.20 -5.79 -22.34
C SER A 17 12.21 -4.87 -21.62
N GLN A 18 11.89 -4.46 -20.40
CA GLN A 18 12.74 -3.57 -19.61
C GLN A 18 13.88 -4.30 -18.91
N MET A 19 13.79 -5.61 -18.66
CA MET A 19 14.90 -6.37 -18.06
C MET A 19 16.16 -6.30 -18.94
N PHE A 20 15.98 -6.38 -20.26
CA PHE A 20 17.06 -6.20 -21.23
C PHE A 20 17.61 -4.77 -21.26
N VAL A 21 16.77 -3.76 -21.05
CA VAL A 21 17.21 -2.36 -20.96
C VAL A 21 18.03 -2.14 -19.68
N LEU A 22 17.57 -2.69 -18.55
CA LEU A 22 18.25 -2.65 -17.26
C LEU A 22 19.59 -3.41 -17.27
N SER A 23 19.74 -4.46 -18.08
CA SER A 23 21.01 -5.19 -18.17
C SER A 23 22.09 -4.43 -18.94
N LYS A 24 21.71 -3.52 -19.86
CA LYS A 24 22.66 -2.72 -20.67
C LYS A 24 23.35 -1.59 -19.90
N MET A 25 22.75 -1.10 -18.83
CA MET A 25 23.34 -0.04 -18.01
C MET A 25 24.44 -0.61 -17.10
N SER A 26 25.43 0.21 -16.77
CA SER A 26 26.45 -0.20 -15.80
C SER A 26 25.83 -0.37 -14.42
N VAL A 27 26.36 -1.33 -13.64
CA VAL A 27 25.88 -1.62 -12.27
C VAL A 27 25.95 -0.39 -11.37
N VAL A 28 26.95 0.49 -11.57
CA VAL A 28 27.07 1.75 -10.82
C VAL A 28 25.88 2.67 -11.07
N LYS A 29 25.49 2.86 -12.34
CA LYS A 29 24.32 3.66 -12.70
C LYS A 29 23.03 3.01 -12.22
N PHE A 30 22.92 1.70 -12.38
CA PHE A 30 21.78 0.92 -11.90
C PHE A 30 21.56 1.06 -10.39
N LYS A 31 22.63 1.01 -9.57
CA LYS A 31 22.57 1.24 -8.12
C LYS A 31 22.00 2.60 -7.76
N VAL A 32 22.47 3.66 -8.43
CA VAL A 32 21.99 5.02 -8.17
C VAL A 32 20.52 5.15 -8.59
N LEU A 33 20.15 4.58 -9.73
CA LEU A 33 18.75 4.56 -10.20
C LEU A 33 17.84 3.81 -9.23
N CYS A 34 18.25 2.63 -8.76
CA CYS A 34 17.50 1.86 -7.76
C CYS A 34 17.23 2.68 -6.50
N LYS A 35 18.26 3.33 -5.94
CA LYS A 35 18.11 4.16 -4.74
C LYS A 35 17.15 5.32 -4.98
N GLN A 36 17.24 5.99 -6.12
CA GLN A 36 16.38 7.12 -6.45
C GLN A 36 14.92 6.70 -6.64
N VAL A 37 14.68 5.61 -7.41
CA VAL A 37 13.34 5.08 -7.64
C VAL A 37 12.71 4.57 -6.34
N LEU A 38 13.50 3.95 -5.46
CA LEU A 38 13.02 3.50 -4.17
C LEU A 38 12.64 4.66 -3.22
N MET A 39 13.44 5.73 -3.21
CA MET A 39 13.10 6.94 -2.48
C MET A 39 11.80 7.56 -3.00
N GLN A 40 11.64 7.65 -4.32
CA GLN A 40 10.40 8.11 -4.96
C GLN A 40 9.21 7.22 -4.59
N ALA A 41 9.36 5.89 -4.67
CA ALA A 41 8.31 4.93 -4.30
C ALA A 41 7.92 5.01 -2.81
N SER A 42 8.82 5.50 -1.96
CA SER A 42 8.58 5.74 -0.54
C SER A 42 7.97 7.13 -0.25
N GLY A 43 7.60 7.90 -1.29
CA GLY A 43 6.98 9.21 -1.16
C GLY A 43 7.96 10.39 -0.98
N ALA A 44 9.27 10.19 -1.16
CA ALA A 44 10.24 11.28 -1.13
C ALA A 44 10.11 12.18 -2.38
N PRO A 45 10.38 13.49 -2.28
CA PRO A 45 10.32 14.39 -3.42
C PRO A 45 11.34 14.00 -4.50
N VAL A 46 10.91 14.01 -5.76
CA VAL A 46 11.76 13.69 -6.90
C VAL A 46 12.68 14.87 -7.21
N ASP A 47 13.98 14.66 -7.10
CA ASP A 47 14.98 15.61 -7.60
C ASP A 47 15.15 15.41 -9.11
N GLU A 48 14.32 16.11 -9.89
CA GLU A 48 14.29 16.04 -11.35
C GLU A 48 15.64 16.36 -12.00
N GLN A 49 16.47 17.21 -11.37
CA GLN A 49 17.79 17.56 -11.89
C GLN A 49 18.78 16.41 -11.72
N LYS A 50 18.77 15.72 -10.57
CA LYS A 50 19.57 14.50 -10.38
C LYS A 50 19.09 13.38 -11.28
N PHE A 51 17.77 13.26 -11.45
CA PHE A 51 17.18 12.31 -12.38
C PHE A 51 17.69 12.61 -13.79
N ALA A 52 17.45 13.81 -14.33
CA ALA A 52 17.89 14.20 -15.67
C ALA A 52 19.38 14.00 -15.93
N LYS A 53 20.25 14.26 -14.94
CA LYS A 53 21.71 14.03 -15.05
C LYS A 53 22.08 12.54 -15.15
N LEU A 54 21.37 11.67 -14.44
CA LEU A 54 21.54 10.21 -14.56
C LEU A 54 21.10 9.70 -15.93
N LEU A 55 20.15 10.40 -16.57
CA LEU A 55 19.59 10.06 -17.87
C LEU A 55 20.40 10.64 -19.05
N SER A 56 21.10 11.77 -18.85
CA SER A 56 21.83 12.46 -19.92
C SER A 56 23.14 11.76 -20.32
N ASP A 57 23.67 10.87 -19.49
CA ASP A 57 25.06 10.40 -19.61
C ASP A 57 25.23 9.00 -20.22
N GLY A 58 24.34 8.57 -21.12
CA GLY A 58 24.74 7.58 -22.13
C GLY A 58 23.72 6.54 -22.59
N LYS A 59 23.86 6.18 -23.87
CA LYS A 59 23.36 5.00 -24.61
C LYS A 59 21.87 4.66 -24.58
N LEU A 60 21.07 5.21 -23.68
CA LEU A 60 19.64 4.92 -23.55
C LEU A 60 18.81 6.12 -23.99
N GLU A 61 17.74 5.85 -24.73
CA GLU A 61 16.79 6.85 -25.16
C GLU A 61 15.87 7.29 -24.00
N SER A 62 15.29 8.49 -24.11
CA SER A 62 14.40 9.04 -23.07
C SER A 62 13.21 8.11 -22.71
N HIS A 63 12.73 7.33 -23.69
CA HIS A 63 11.64 6.36 -23.47
C HIS A 63 12.10 5.08 -22.76
N GLU A 64 13.29 4.56 -23.09
CA GLU A 64 13.88 3.38 -22.43
C GLU A 64 14.13 3.66 -20.96
N VAL A 65 14.57 4.88 -20.66
CA VAL A 65 14.73 5.37 -19.30
C VAL A 65 13.42 5.34 -18.51
N LYS A 66 12.33 5.88 -19.07
CA LYS A 66 11.04 5.91 -18.40
C LYS A 66 10.53 4.48 -18.15
N GLY A 67 10.76 3.59 -19.11
CA GLY A 67 10.47 2.16 -18.97
C GLY A 67 11.28 1.51 -17.85
N ALA A 68 12.58 1.77 -17.77
CA ALA A 68 13.45 1.27 -16.71
C ALA A 68 13.02 1.74 -15.32
N VAL A 69 12.64 3.02 -15.20
CA VAL A 69 12.09 3.59 -13.95
C VAL A 69 10.79 2.91 -13.55
N ALA A 70 9.86 2.77 -14.50
CA ALA A 70 8.59 2.11 -14.25
C ALA A 70 8.78 0.63 -13.86
N ALA A 71 9.73 -0.06 -14.48
CA ALA A 71 10.09 -1.44 -14.15
C ALA A 71 10.62 -1.57 -12.73
N LEU A 72 11.60 -0.74 -12.35
CA LEU A 72 12.15 -0.73 -10.99
C LEU A 72 11.09 -0.37 -9.96
N HIS A 73 10.28 0.64 -10.24
CA HIS A 73 9.19 1.06 -9.36
C HIS A 73 8.19 -0.09 -9.14
N PHE A 74 7.80 -0.77 -10.23
CA PHE A 74 6.92 -1.93 -10.16
C PHE A 74 7.53 -3.09 -9.36
N ILE A 75 8.82 -3.41 -9.58
CA ILE A 75 9.52 -4.46 -8.85
C ILE A 75 9.56 -4.13 -7.36
N PHE A 76 9.98 -2.93 -6.95
CA PHE A 76 10.04 -2.55 -5.55
C PHE A 76 8.67 -2.59 -4.88
N LEU A 77 7.66 -1.98 -5.52
CA LEU A 77 6.30 -1.93 -5.00
C LEU A 77 5.71 -3.33 -4.83
N SER A 78 5.84 -4.17 -5.86
CA SER A 78 5.26 -5.52 -5.86
C SER A 78 6.00 -6.43 -4.86
N SER A 79 7.33 -6.37 -4.82
CA SER A 79 8.13 -7.11 -3.84
C SER A 79 7.80 -6.74 -2.40
N ALA A 80 7.60 -5.44 -2.13
CA ALA A 80 7.20 -4.98 -0.80
C ALA A 80 5.74 -5.34 -0.46
N ARG A 81 4.85 -5.31 -1.45
CA ARG A 81 3.43 -5.67 -1.30
C ARG A 81 3.22 -7.14 -0.98
N TYR A 82 3.94 -8.03 -1.66
CA TYR A 82 3.84 -9.48 -1.47
C TYR A 82 4.83 -10.04 -0.43
N ASP A 83 5.59 -9.16 0.23
CA ASP A 83 6.57 -9.49 1.27
C ASP A 83 7.56 -10.61 0.86
N VAL A 84 8.09 -10.49 -0.35
CA VAL A 84 8.96 -11.52 -0.92
C VAL A 84 10.33 -11.50 -0.25
N ALA A 85 10.88 -12.69 0.03
CA ALA A 85 12.23 -12.83 0.56
C ALA A 85 13.29 -12.33 -0.43
N GLU A 86 14.38 -11.78 0.07
CA GLU A 86 15.48 -11.22 -0.73
C GLU A 86 16.12 -12.27 -1.66
N GLU A 87 16.31 -13.48 -1.14
CA GLU A 87 16.86 -14.62 -1.88
C GLU A 87 15.95 -15.01 -3.04
N THR A 88 14.65 -15.19 -2.77
CA THR A 88 13.65 -15.52 -3.80
C THR A 88 13.55 -14.44 -4.86
N LEU A 89 13.49 -13.16 -4.47
CA LEU A 89 13.47 -12.05 -5.42
C LEU A 89 14.73 -12.06 -6.30
N GLY A 90 15.89 -12.36 -5.73
CA GLY A 90 17.14 -12.44 -6.47
C GLY A 90 17.16 -13.56 -7.50
N GLU A 91 16.66 -14.74 -7.15
CA GLU A 91 16.55 -15.87 -8.08
C GLU A 91 15.55 -15.55 -9.22
N GLU A 92 14.41 -14.97 -8.89
CA GLU A 92 13.36 -14.62 -9.84
C GLU A 92 13.84 -13.57 -10.86
N LEU A 93 14.52 -12.50 -10.41
CA LEU A 93 15.04 -11.47 -11.31
C LEU A 93 16.14 -12.00 -12.24
N GLN A 94 16.98 -12.91 -11.75
CA GLN A 94 17.99 -13.58 -12.59
C GLN A 94 17.35 -14.47 -13.65
N GLN A 95 16.28 -15.20 -13.30
CA GLN A 95 15.51 -15.99 -14.28
C GLN A 95 14.88 -15.12 -15.37
N LEU A 96 14.54 -13.87 -15.06
CA LEU A 96 14.02 -12.89 -16.01
C LEU A 96 15.10 -12.22 -16.88
N GLY A 97 16.37 -12.60 -16.71
CA GLY A 97 17.48 -12.12 -17.53
C GLY A 97 18.24 -10.92 -16.96
N LEU A 98 17.97 -10.53 -15.71
CA LEU A 98 18.76 -9.50 -15.05
C LEU A 98 20.12 -10.09 -14.60
N PRO A 99 21.27 -9.44 -14.89
CA PRO A 99 22.56 -9.96 -14.48
C PRO A 99 22.67 -10.05 -12.95
N LYS A 100 23.52 -10.97 -12.47
CA LYS A 100 23.71 -11.23 -11.03
C LYS A 100 24.08 -9.97 -10.24
N GLU A 101 25.02 -9.18 -10.74
CA GLU A 101 25.48 -7.95 -10.07
C GLU A 101 24.38 -6.88 -9.96
N HIS A 102 23.55 -6.72 -11.00
CA HIS A 102 22.38 -5.83 -10.97
C HIS A 102 21.31 -6.33 -10.02
N THR A 103 21.10 -7.64 -9.99
CA THR A 103 20.15 -8.27 -9.07
C THR A 103 20.55 -8.05 -7.61
N GLU A 104 21.81 -8.32 -7.27
CA GLU A 104 22.35 -8.07 -5.93
C GLU A 104 22.21 -6.59 -5.54
N ALA A 105 22.50 -5.67 -6.48
CA ALA A 105 22.31 -4.24 -6.26
C ALA A 105 20.85 -3.86 -5.97
N LEU A 106 19.89 -4.45 -6.69
CA LEU A 106 18.45 -4.20 -6.48
C LEU A 106 17.99 -4.74 -5.13
N VAL A 107 18.39 -5.97 -4.79
CA VAL A 107 18.02 -6.61 -3.52
C VAL A 107 18.55 -5.83 -2.33
N ILE A 108 19.81 -5.39 -2.37
CA ILE A 108 20.40 -4.53 -1.33
C ILE A 108 19.62 -3.21 -1.22
N ALA A 109 19.31 -2.56 -2.34
CA ALA A 109 18.53 -1.33 -2.32
C ALA A 109 17.16 -1.55 -1.68
N LEU A 110 16.43 -2.60 -2.08
CA LEU A 110 15.13 -2.94 -1.50
C LEU A 110 15.25 -3.21 -0.01
N ARG A 111 16.23 -4.01 0.45
CA ARG A 111 16.45 -4.28 1.87
C ARG A 111 16.58 -2.99 2.67
N ASP A 112 17.47 -2.10 2.22
CA ASP A 112 17.78 -0.86 2.93
C ASP A 112 16.58 0.11 2.95
N GLY A 113 15.73 0.10 1.92
CA GLY A 113 14.52 0.93 1.84
C GLY A 113 13.19 0.21 2.06
N ARG A 114 13.17 -1.04 2.52
CA ARG A 114 11.94 -1.84 2.68
C ARG A 114 11.01 -1.25 3.73
N ALA A 115 11.57 -0.86 4.88
CA ALA A 115 10.81 -0.30 5.99
C ALA A 115 10.09 1.01 5.61
N PRO A 116 10.77 2.06 5.07
CA PRO A 116 10.07 3.30 4.68
C PRO A 116 9.09 3.07 3.53
N LEU A 117 9.40 2.19 2.57
CA LEU A 117 8.48 1.85 1.49
C LEU A 117 7.20 1.21 2.04
N ARG A 118 7.31 0.21 2.92
CA ARG A 118 6.14 -0.44 3.53
C ARG A 118 5.33 0.51 4.39
N GLN A 119 5.98 1.39 5.12
CA GLN A 119 5.30 2.43 5.90
C GLN A 119 4.52 3.37 4.97
N HIS A 120 5.15 3.85 3.90
CA HIS A 120 4.49 4.67 2.90
C HIS A 120 3.29 3.95 2.29
N LEU A 121 3.40 2.66 1.96
CA LEU A 121 2.29 1.86 1.44
C LEU A 121 1.19 1.63 2.46
N ALA A 122 1.51 1.45 3.73
CA ALA A 122 0.54 1.31 4.80
C ALA A 122 -0.23 2.62 5.04
N ASP A 123 0.43 3.75 4.86
CA ASP A 123 -0.18 5.08 4.91
C ASP A 123 -0.93 5.40 3.62
N ALA A 124 -0.48 4.85 2.48
CA ALA A 124 -1.13 4.94 1.18
C ALA A 124 -2.36 4.06 1.00
N SER A 125 -2.47 3.02 1.82
CA SER A 125 -3.53 2.05 1.74
C SER A 125 -4.87 2.66 2.15
N LEU A 126 -5.92 2.37 1.37
CA LEU A 126 -7.29 2.73 1.70
C LEU A 126 -7.70 2.04 3.01
N ARG A 127 -7.70 2.80 4.11
CA ARG A 127 -8.20 2.33 5.40
C ARG A 127 -9.71 2.57 5.47
N LEU A 128 -10.45 1.64 6.05
CA LEU A 128 -11.87 1.86 6.38
C LEU A 128 -11.96 2.82 7.57
N SER A 129 -13.05 3.60 7.62
CA SER A 129 -13.37 4.41 8.79
C SER A 129 -13.54 3.52 10.02
N LYS A 130 -13.00 3.94 11.16
CA LYS A 130 -13.05 3.17 12.41
C LYS A 130 -14.02 3.81 13.40
N LEU A 131 -14.77 2.98 14.12
CA LEU A 131 -15.56 3.43 15.26
C LEU A 131 -14.60 3.76 16.41
N GLU A 132 -14.61 5.00 16.87
CA GLU A 132 -13.71 5.50 17.92
C GLU A 132 -14.39 5.51 19.29
N SER A 133 -15.65 5.93 19.35
CA SER A 133 -16.41 5.87 20.59
C SER A 133 -17.89 5.64 20.34
N LEU A 134 -18.55 5.04 21.33
CA LEU A 134 -19.98 4.82 21.39
C LEU A 134 -20.50 5.39 22.71
N ARG A 135 -21.43 6.34 22.64
CA ARG A 135 -22.22 6.81 23.77
C ARG A 135 -23.68 6.45 23.55
N TRP A 136 -24.40 6.15 24.63
CA TRP A 136 -25.80 5.81 24.55
C TRP A 136 -26.60 6.52 25.64
N ARG A 137 -27.89 6.71 25.39
CA ARG A 137 -28.88 7.18 26.36
C ARG A 137 -30.21 6.50 26.05
N VAL A 138 -31.00 6.22 27.08
CA VAL A 138 -32.41 5.85 26.92
C VAL A 138 -33.26 7.10 27.11
N SER A 139 -34.14 7.36 26.15
CA SER A 139 -35.03 8.51 26.10
C SER A 139 -36.47 8.05 25.98
N GLU A 140 -37.39 8.81 26.54
CA GLU A 140 -38.81 8.52 26.36
C GLU A 140 -39.27 8.94 24.95
N ASP A 141 -40.11 8.12 24.34
CA ASP A 141 -40.69 8.40 23.02
C ASP A 141 -42.14 8.81 23.17
N VAL A 142 -42.37 10.13 23.28
CA VAL A 142 -43.70 10.72 23.51
C VAL A 142 -44.64 10.53 22.30
N GLY A 143 -44.15 10.00 21.17
CA GLY A 143 -44.93 9.77 19.95
C GLY A 143 -45.18 8.31 19.58
N SER A 144 -44.70 7.34 20.36
CA SER A 144 -44.76 5.91 20.01
C SER A 144 -45.47 5.08 21.09
N ALA A 145 -46.15 4.00 20.72
CA ALA A 145 -46.80 3.07 21.66
C ALA A 145 -45.82 2.41 22.65
N ARG A 146 -44.52 2.53 22.42
CA ARG A 146 -43.45 2.06 23.31
C ARG A 146 -42.81 3.25 24.01
N ALA A 147 -42.77 3.19 25.33
CA ALA A 147 -42.37 4.31 26.18
C ALA A 147 -40.88 4.69 26.07
N HIS A 148 -40.01 3.82 25.54
CA HIS A 148 -38.56 4.02 25.57
C HIS A 148 -37.89 3.77 24.21
N ALA A 149 -36.94 4.63 23.87
CA ALA A 149 -36.05 4.53 22.72
C ALA A 149 -34.58 4.66 23.17
N ALA A 150 -33.67 4.01 22.44
CA ALA A 150 -32.24 4.12 22.67
C ALA A 150 -31.62 5.11 21.68
N ASP A 151 -31.04 6.19 22.17
CA ASP A 151 -30.25 7.13 21.40
C ASP A 151 -28.77 6.73 21.44
N LEU A 152 -28.22 6.35 20.30
CA LEU A 152 -26.80 6.05 20.14
C LEU A 152 -26.08 7.20 19.44
N GLN A 153 -24.92 7.56 19.98
CA GLN A 153 -23.99 8.51 19.40
C GLN A 153 -22.68 7.79 19.12
N LEU A 154 -22.35 7.62 17.85
CA LEU A 154 -21.14 6.95 17.38
C LEU A 154 -20.18 8.01 16.83
N THR A 155 -18.99 8.11 17.41
CA THR A 155 -17.91 8.90 16.81
C THR A 155 -17.12 7.97 15.90
N VAL A 156 -17.11 8.28 14.62
CA VAL A 156 -16.39 7.52 13.59
C VAL A 156 -15.25 8.38 13.05
N ARG A 157 -14.03 7.85 13.08
CA ARG A 157 -12.87 8.51 12.53
C ARG A 157 -12.63 8.05 11.11
N ALA A 158 -12.61 8.99 10.17
CA ALA A 158 -12.20 8.71 8.80
C ALA A 158 -10.74 8.24 8.75
N PRO A 159 -10.34 7.46 7.74
CA PRO A 159 -8.92 7.20 7.51
C PRO A 159 -8.18 8.52 7.26
N ALA A 160 -6.93 8.63 7.75
CA ALA A 160 -6.07 9.74 7.40
C ALA A 160 -5.83 9.73 5.88
N ALA A 161 -6.04 10.87 5.22
CA ALA A 161 -5.69 11.03 3.82
C ALA A 161 -4.16 11.12 3.68
N LEU A 162 -3.60 10.58 2.61
CA LEU A 162 -2.17 10.70 2.34
C LEU A 162 -1.72 12.15 2.29
N GLY A 163 -0.60 12.44 2.95
CA GLY A 163 0.10 13.72 2.80
C GLY A 163 -0.52 14.90 3.53
N THR A 164 -1.58 14.69 4.32
CA THR A 164 -2.14 15.76 5.15
C THR A 164 -1.69 15.62 6.61
N SER A 165 -1.01 16.66 7.12
CA SER A 165 -0.73 16.81 8.56
C SER A 165 -1.98 17.20 9.37
N VAL A 166 -3.16 17.12 8.75
CA VAL A 166 -4.43 17.49 9.37
C VAL A 166 -5.02 16.21 9.97
N ALA A 167 -5.40 16.28 11.24
CA ALA A 167 -6.08 15.17 11.90
C ALA A 167 -7.31 14.74 11.07
N PRO A 168 -7.52 13.42 10.87
CA PRO A 168 -8.63 12.93 10.07
C PRO A 168 -9.96 13.42 10.65
N PRO A 169 -10.93 13.80 9.80
CA PRO A 169 -12.20 14.32 10.28
C PRO A 169 -12.95 13.26 11.10
N GLU A 170 -13.39 13.66 12.29
CA GLU A 170 -14.32 12.89 13.11
C GLU A 170 -15.75 13.16 12.67
N ARG A 171 -16.50 12.09 12.41
CA ARG A 171 -17.91 12.15 12.06
C ARG A 171 -18.74 11.62 13.23
N LEU A 172 -19.60 12.48 13.77
CA LEU A 172 -20.58 12.09 14.78
C LEU A 172 -21.86 11.58 14.08
N LEU A 173 -22.16 10.31 14.26
CA LEU A 173 -23.41 9.68 13.83
C LEU A 173 -24.35 9.59 15.02
N LYS A 174 -25.57 10.12 14.87
CA LYS A 174 -26.63 10.01 15.86
C LYS A 174 -27.73 9.13 15.29
N MET A 175 -28.14 8.10 16.03
CA MET A 175 -29.24 7.23 15.65
C MET A 175 -30.16 7.02 16.85
N ARG A 176 -31.46 7.00 16.58
CA ARG A 176 -32.48 6.66 17.56
C ARG A 176 -33.07 5.31 17.16
N LEU A 177 -33.04 4.36 18.08
CA LEU A 177 -33.44 2.98 17.85
C LEU A 177 -34.57 2.58 18.80
N SER A 178 -35.54 1.82 18.29
CA SER A 178 -36.51 1.13 19.13
C SER A 178 -35.86 -0.09 19.81
N ALA A 179 -36.51 -0.63 20.85
CA ALA A 179 -36.03 -1.83 21.54
C ALA A 179 -35.87 -3.04 20.59
N ASP A 180 -36.82 -3.25 19.67
CA ASP A 180 -36.74 -4.35 18.69
C ASP A 180 -35.59 -4.13 17.70
N THR A 181 -35.41 -2.91 17.21
CA THR A 181 -34.33 -2.57 16.28
C THR A 181 -32.97 -2.74 16.93
N LEU A 182 -32.83 -2.36 18.20
CA LEU A 182 -31.61 -2.55 18.97
C LEU A 182 -31.30 -4.04 19.19
N SER A 183 -32.34 -4.83 19.48
CA SER A 183 -32.20 -6.28 19.64
C SER A 183 -31.78 -6.98 18.35
N LEU A 184 -32.33 -6.54 17.21
CA LEU A 184 -31.93 -7.02 15.88
C LEU A 184 -30.48 -6.62 15.54
N LEU A 185 -30.11 -5.36 15.79
CA LEU A 185 -28.73 -4.90 15.61
C LEU A 185 -27.74 -5.73 16.44
N HIS A 186 -28.08 -6.01 17.70
CA HIS A 186 -27.25 -6.84 18.57
C HIS A 186 -27.07 -8.27 18.03
N ALA A 187 -28.15 -8.91 17.55
CA ALA A 187 -28.09 -10.24 16.97
C ALA A 187 -27.19 -10.30 15.72
N GLU A 188 -27.31 -9.32 14.82
CA GLU A 188 -26.47 -9.25 13.62
C GLU A 188 -25.00 -8.98 13.95
N LEU A 189 -24.71 -8.13 14.94
CA LEU A 189 -23.34 -7.88 15.40
C LEU A 189 -22.70 -9.12 16.03
N LEU A 190 -23.46 -9.92 16.78
CA LEU A 190 -22.97 -11.21 17.30
C LEU A 190 -22.63 -12.19 16.18
N LYS A 191 -23.48 -12.29 15.16
CA LYS A 191 -23.25 -13.12 13.98
C LYS A 191 -22.01 -12.66 13.20
N ALA A 192 -21.86 -11.35 13.02
CA ALA A 192 -20.66 -10.78 12.39
C ALA A 192 -19.38 -11.10 13.17
N ARG A 193 -19.44 -11.11 14.51
CA ARG A 193 -18.30 -11.47 15.36
C ARG A 193 -17.85 -12.92 15.15
N GLU A 194 -18.77 -13.84 14.89
CA GLU A 194 -18.43 -15.25 14.60
C GLU A 194 -17.75 -15.44 13.24
N LEU A 195 -18.04 -14.56 12.27
CA LEU A 195 -17.46 -14.59 10.92
C LEU A 195 -16.07 -13.93 10.85
N VAL A 196 -15.74 -13.04 11.79
CA VAL A 196 -14.44 -12.38 11.86
C VAL A 196 -13.48 -13.25 12.68
N PRO A 197 -12.38 -13.77 12.09
CA PRO A 197 -11.40 -14.53 12.86
C PRO A 197 -10.81 -13.64 13.97
N ALA A 198 -10.64 -14.20 15.17
CA ALA A 198 -10.06 -13.48 16.30
C ALA A 198 -8.71 -12.85 15.88
N PRO A 199 -8.44 -11.58 16.28
CA PRO A 199 -7.16 -10.96 15.99
C PRO A 199 -6.05 -11.82 16.63
N LYS A 200 -5.09 -12.26 15.80
CA LYS A 200 -3.84 -12.88 16.25
C LYS A 200 -2.96 -11.87 16.97
#